data_AF-A0A2W5SXI8-F1
#
_entry.id   AF-A0A2W5SXI8-F1
#
_cell.length_a   1.000
_cell.length_b   1.000
_cell.length_c   1.000
_cell.angle_alpha   90.00
_cell.angle_beta   90.00
_cell.angle_gamma   90.00
#
_symmetry.space_group_name_H-M   'P 1'
#
loop_
_entity.id
_entity.type
_entity.pdbx_description
1 polymer ?
#
loop_
_entity_poly.entity_id
_entity_poly.type
_entity_poly.pdbx_seq_one_letter_code
_entity_poly.pdbx_strand_id
1 'polypeptide(L)'
;MLRLLSALFTVSFLSFSACGVGSAGALPGEGESQSERVAGDEEALLRASDRYDTVFEAAGREFNVPPALLKSLSWSLTRYEMVASEGEFEGKSGAYGVMALSPELIAEAAPLAMVTDEAARTDVSANVRATAAWLSRQADAQGIDRSKLLAWSGVLAEFSKLDFAGRQAFVRGEVYATLKLGVGRLSDALSTEELEASVGEYGEVLQGLDRAPDYGAGVWRPSPNFNSRGGVSPKFVVIHTCEGSYSSCWSWLTNTAAGTSAHYVVNTTGTEVSQLVKEADRAWHIGATYDCANNSNQLCNLNGQSSNTHSVGIEHAGFASQTSFPAGQIDASAKLTCSITKKWSIPRDRFHIVGHGQLQPYNRTDPGANWPWTSFISKVNAECGTGTGGTNPAQIIVDSNNASNDQTRGYIQLSANWKSSSNVSGYYGSGYWYAPTAEVSDGAAFFFKLDSAQTRTIDGWWTAGTDRSTSVSFVAFNAAGDRVGEGVVNQTANGGKWNQVGSFAFTAGWNKIVVSRWQAPGKVVIADAVRIR
;
A
#
# COMPACT_ATOMS: atom_id res chain seq x y z
N MET A 1 -49.15 56.36 -16.24
CA MET A 1 -49.60 56.94 -14.96
C MET A 1 -48.69 56.39 -13.86
N LEU A 2 -47.98 57.31 -13.18
CA LEU A 2 -47.58 57.31 -11.75
C LEU A 2 -47.09 55.99 -11.08
N ARG A 3 -46.01 55.93 -10.29
CA ARG A 3 -45.08 56.94 -9.72
C ARG A 3 -43.91 56.18 -9.04
N LEU A 4 -42.69 56.70 -9.16
CA LEU A 4 -41.52 56.40 -8.32
C LEU A 4 -41.76 56.74 -6.84
N LEU A 5 -41.05 56.07 -5.93
CA LEU A 5 -40.48 56.70 -4.74
C LEU A 5 -39.22 55.96 -4.24
N SER A 6 -38.11 56.68 -4.30
CA SER A 6 -36.84 56.47 -3.59
C SER A 6 -36.82 57.33 -2.32
N ALA A 7 -36.07 56.91 -1.29
CA ALA A 7 -35.35 57.72 -0.28
C ALA A 7 -35.09 56.86 0.98
N LEU A 8 -34.05 57.00 1.80
CA LEU A 8 -32.69 57.57 1.79
C LEU A 8 -32.16 57.38 3.25
N PHE A 9 -30.95 57.88 3.55
CA PHE A 9 -30.32 58.13 4.87
C PHE A 9 -29.37 57.03 5.39
N THR A 10 -28.12 57.28 5.80
CA THR A 10 -27.23 58.48 5.79
C THR A 10 -25.81 58.00 6.11
N VAL A 11 -24.80 58.68 5.55
CA VAL A 11 -23.39 58.54 5.92
C VAL A 11 -23.01 59.69 6.85
N SER A 12 -22.31 59.39 7.94
CA SER A 12 -21.58 60.36 8.77
C SER A 12 -20.13 59.91 8.94
N PHE A 13 -19.20 60.81 8.63
CA PHE A 13 -17.76 60.74 8.85
C PHE A 13 -17.36 61.77 9.93
N LEU A 14 -16.37 61.44 10.77
CA LEU A 14 -15.27 62.28 11.35
C LEU A 14 -14.69 61.54 12.58
N SER A 15 -13.60 60.78 12.45
CA SER A 15 -12.16 61.11 12.64
C SER A 15 -11.68 61.21 14.10
N PHE A 16 -10.67 60.42 14.49
CA PHE A 16 -9.42 60.92 15.12
C PHE A 16 -8.32 59.84 15.23
N SER A 17 -7.12 60.25 14.81
CA SER A 17 -5.75 59.86 15.18
C SER A 17 -5.22 58.42 15.05
N ALA A 18 -4.18 58.33 14.23
CA ALA A 18 -3.15 57.29 14.20
C ALA A 18 -2.20 57.38 15.40
N CYS A 19 -1.73 56.22 15.88
CA CYS A 19 -0.32 55.90 16.19
C CYS A 19 -0.25 54.50 16.85
N GLY A 20 0.61 53.62 16.34
CA GLY A 20 1.04 52.43 17.08
C GLY A 20 1.27 51.18 16.22
N VAL A 21 2.50 51.04 15.73
CA VAL A 21 3.03 49.87 15.02
C VAL A 21 3.07 48.65 15.94
N GLY A 22 2.57 47.51 15.48
CA GLY A 22 2.72 46.20 16.12
C GLY A 22 2.35 45.09 15.15
N SER A 23 3.36 44.38 14.65
CA SER A 23 3.30 43.34 13.63
C SER A 23 2.21 42.27 13.86
N ALA A 24 1.23 42.19 12.98
CA ALA A 24 0.37 41.03 12.83
C ALA A 24 1.09 39.98 11.96
N GLY A 25 1.64 38.96 12.62
CA GLY A 25 2.11 37.75 11.95
C GLY A 25 0.93 37.05 11.27
N ALA A 26 1.14 36.64 10.02
CA ALA A 26 0.21 35.81 9.28
C ALA A 26 -0.11 34.53 10.05
N LEU A 27 -1.39 34.18 10.12
CA LEU A 27 -1.86 32.89 10.61
C LEU A 27 -1.33 31.79 9.67
N PRO A 28 -0.68 30.71 10.18
CA PRO A 28 -0.33 29.58 9.34
C PRO A 28 -1.59 28.82 8.96
N GLY A 29 -1.72 28.51 7.67
CA GLY A 29 -2.75 27.64 7.13
C GLY A 29 -2.74 26.26 7.79
N GLU A 30 -3.93 25.66 7.84
CA GLU A 30 -4.18 24.32 8.37
C GLU A 30 -3.17 23.32 7.82
N GLY A 31 -2.46 22.68 8.74
CA GLY A 31 -1.27 21.90 8.44
C GLY A 31 -1.61 20.50 7.94
N GLU A 32 -1.05 20.16 6.78
CA GLU A 32 -0.70 18.77 6.43
C GLU A 32 0.02 18.12 7.61
N SER A 33 -0.35 16.89 7.94
CA SER A 33 0.24 16.15 9.05
C SER A 33 1.75 16.00 8.84
N GLN A 34 2.53 16.00 9.93
CA GLN A 34 3.98 15.76 9.82
C GLN A 34 4.31 14.42 9.14
N SER A 35 3.42 13.42 9.22
CA SER A 35 3.57 12.13 8.52
C SER A 35 3.43 12.24 7.00
N GLU A 36 2.57 13.12 6.49
CA GLU A 36 2.41 13.35 5.04
C GLU A 36 3.64 14.07 4.46
N ARG A 37 4.20 15.03 5.22
CA ARG A 37 5.45 15.71 4.84
C ARG A 37 6.65 14.76 4.80
N VAL A 38 6.84 13.96 5.84
CA VAL A 38 7.97 13.00 5.93
C VAL A 38 7.92 11.94 4.82
N ALA A 39 6.73 11.48 4.44
CA ALA A 39 6.59 10.45 3.42
C ALA A 39 6.73 10.98 1.98
N GLY A 40 6.28 12.21 1.72
CA GLY A 40 6.56 12.92 0.46
C GLY A 40 8.05 13.21 0.27
N ASP A 41 8.75 13.51 1.37
CA ASP A 41 10.20 13.74 1.38
C ASP A 41 10.99 12.47 1.08
N GLU A 42 10.58 11.30 1.59
CA GLU A 42 11.25 10.02 1.33
C GLU A 42 11.21 9.59 -0.14
N GLU A 43 10.07 9.79 -0.81
CA GLU A 43 9.95 9.50 -2.24
C GLU A 43 10.76 10.48 -3.10
N ALA A 44 10.79 11.76 -2.73
CA ALA A 44 11.64 12.75 -3.37
C ALA A 44 13.13 12.40 -3.19
N LEU A 45 13.54 11.93 -2.01
CA LEU A 45 14.90 11.47 -1.72
C LEU A 45 15.27 10.23 -2.52
N LEU A 46 14.38 9.25 -2.67
CA LEU A 46 14.61 8.06 -3.50
C LEU A 46 14.77 8.42 -4.98
N ARG A 47 13.96 9.35 -5.50
CA ARG A 47 14.11 9.86 -6.88
C ARG A 47 15.41 10.63 -7.07
N ALA A 48 15.81 11.42 -6.06
CA ALA A 48 17.05 12.18 -6.06
C ALA A 48 18.30 11.35 -5.73
N SER A 49 18.13 10.07 -5.38
CA SER A 49 19.23 9.18 -5.02
C SER A 49 20.17 8.94 -6.20
N ASP A 50 21.46 8.85 -5.90
CA ASP A 50 22.52 8.44 -6.84
C ASP A 50 22.59 6.92 -7.06
N ARG A 51 21.62 6.17 -6.49
CA ARG A 51 21.54 4.71 -6.60
C ARG A 51 21.60 4.27 -8.05
N TYR A 52 22.64 3.50 -8.35
CA TYR A 52 22.95 2.91 -9.66
C TYR A 52 23.27 3.91 -10.78
N ASP A 53 23.54 5.20 -10.49
CA ASP A 53 23.85 6.21 -11.52
C ASP A 53 24.98 5.78 -12.43
N THR A 54 26.08 5.29 -11.86
CA THR A 54 27.24 4.82 -12.61
C THR A 54 26.92 3.64 -13.54
N VAL A 55 25.94 2.81 -13.17
CA VAL A 55 25.47 1.68 -13.98
C VAL A 55 24.67 2.18 -15.18
N PHE A 56 23.71 3.09 -14.94
CA PHE A 56 22.92 3.70 -16.02
C PHE A 56 23.78 4.52 -16.98
N GLU A 57 24.76 5.27 -16.47
CA GLU A 57 25.73 6.02 -17.28
C GLU A 57 26.65 5.12 -18.10
N ALA A 58 27.11 4.00 -17.53
CA ALA A 58 27.94 3.04 -18.25
C ALA A 58 27.16 2.37 -19.38
N ALA A 59 25.98 1.81 -19.09
CA ALA A 59 25.15 1.15 -20.08
C ALA A 59 24.65 2.12 -21.16
N GLY A 60 24.27 3.35 -20.77
CA GLY A 60 23.84 4.36 -21.73
C GLY A 60 24.94 4.78 -22.71
N ARG A 61 26.19 4.90 -22.23
CA ARG A 61 27.35 5.14 -23.09
C ARG A 61 27.66 3.94 -24.00
N GLU A 62 27.60 2.74 -23.45
CA GLU A 62 27.90 1.50 -24.19
C GLU A 62 26.93 1.28 -25.36
N PHE A 63 25.63 1.49 -25.13
CA PHE A 63 24.58 1.17 -26.11
C PHE A 63 23.96 2.39 -26.80
N ASN A 64 24.51 3.59 -26.57
CA ASN A 64 24.00 4.85 -27.12
C ASN A 64 22.49 5.04 -26.82
N VAL A 65 22.15 4.93 -25.53
CA VAL A 65 20.82 5.18 -24.95
C VAL A 65 20.98 6.27 -23.88
N PRO A 66 20.13 7.31 -23.83
CA PRO A 66 20.24 8.33 -22.80
C PRO A 66 20.18 7.74 -21.37
N PRO A 67 21.18 7.94 -20.50
CA PRO A 67 21.19 7.39 -19.14
C PRO A 67 19.96 7.78 -18.31
N ALA A 68 19.52 9.03 -18.45
CA ALA A 68 18.32 9.55 -17.78
C ALA A 68 17.05 8.81 -18.20
N LEU A 69 16.98 8.34 -19.46
CA LEU A 69 15.86 7.54 -19.94
C LEU A 69 15.85 6.14 -19.30
N LEU A 70 17.02 5.47 -19.25
CA LEU A 70 17.16 4.17 -18.60
C LEU A 70 16.78 4.24 -17.11
N LYS A 71 17.25 5.29 -16.43
CA LYS A 71 16.96 5.49 -15.00
C LYS A 71 15.49 5.83 -14.76
N SER A 72 14.84 6.62 -15.63
CA SER A 72 13.41 6.92 -15.52
C SER A 72 12.53 5.71 -15.82
N LEU A 73 12.94 4.88 -16.80
CA LEU A 73 12.28 3.62 -17.11
C LEU A 73 12.34 2.65 -15.92
N SER A 74 13.53 2.46 -15.34
CA SER A 74 13.73 1.63 -14.14
C SER A 74 12.87 2.10 -12.97
N TRP A 75 12.80 3.42 -12.73
CA TRP A 75 11.96 3.98 -11.68
C TRP A 75 10.48 3.66 -11.90
N SER A 76 9.99 3.86 -13.13
CA SER A 76 8.58 3.65 -13.50
C SER A 76 8.18 2.18 -13.36
N LEU A 77 9.11 1.27 -13.64
CA LEU A 77 8.88 -0.16 -13.58
C LEU A 77 8.98 -0.70 -12.15
N THR A 78 10.08 -0.45 -11.44
CA THR A 78 10.38 -1.11 -10.16
C THR A 78 10.84 -0.19 -9.05
N ARG A 79 10.95 1.12 -9.28
CA ARG A 79 11.52 2.08 -8.32
C ARG A 79 12.95 1.72 -7.89
N TYR A 80 13.75 1.17 -8.82
CA TYR A 80 15.11 0.65 -8.59
C TYR A 80 15.18 -0.59 -7.69
N GLU A 81 14.05 -1.20 -7.34
CA GLU A 81 14.06 -2.45 -6.59
C GLU A 81 14.45 -3.60 -7.50
N MET A 82 15.29 -4.49 -6.98
CA MET A 82 15.62 -5.77 -7.63
C MET A 82 14.47 -6.74 -7.38
N VAL A 83 13.46 -6.67 -8.25
CA VAL A 83 12.28 -7.53 -8.15
C VAL A 83 12.59 -8.93 -8.68
N ALA A 84 11.96 -9.92 -8.09
CA ALA A 84 12.01 -11.30 -8.55
C ALA A 84 10.61 -11.89 -8.41
N SER A 85 9.89 -11.92 -9.53
CA SER A 85 8.56 -12.50 -9.63
C SER A 85 8.61 -13.67 -10.60
N GLU A 86 8.20 -14.86 -10.17
CA GLU A 86 8.13 -16.04 -11.05
C GLU A 86 6.88 -16.05 -11.97
N GLY A 87 6.06 -15.01 -11.91
CA GLY A 87 4.79 -14.94 -12.64
C GLY A 87 3.69 -15.64 -11.86
N GLU A 88 2.85 -14.88 -11.18
CA GLU A 88 1.85 -15.47 -10.27
C GLU A 88 0.63 -16.07 -11.01
N PHE A 89 0.45 -15.82 -12.31
CA PHE A 89 -0.71 -16.26 -13.10
C PHE A 89 -0.32 -17.15 -14.28
N GLU A 90 -1.18 -18.12 -14.60
CA GLU A 90 -1.04 -18.93 -15.80
C GLU A 90 -1.04 -18.03 -17.06
N GLY A 91 0.04 -18.08 -17.84
CA GLY A 91 0.23 -17.26 -19.05
C GLY A 91 0.85 -15.88 -18.84
N LYS A 92 1.10 -15.44 -17.60
CA LYS A 92 1.84 -14.19 -17.34
C LYS A 92 3.30 -14.51 -16.98
N SER A 93 4.23 -14.06 -17.80
CA SER A 93 5.65 -14.24 -17.53
C SER A 93 6.09 -13.44 -16.31
N GLY A 94 7.01 -14.02 -15.52
CA GLY A 94 7.64 -13.33 -14.39
C GLY A 94 8.40 -12.06 -14.80
N ALA A 95 8.83 -11.28 -13.81
CA ALA A 95 9.59 -10.05 -14.02
C ALA A 95 10.80 -10.00 -13.09
N TYR A 96 11.96 -9.61 -13.64
CA TYR A 96 13.25 -9.70 -12.94
C TYR A 96 14.09 -8.43 -13.05
N GLY A 97 14.73 -8.09 -11.93
CA GLY A 97 15.69 -7.01 -11.78
C GLY A 97 15.08 -5.61 -11.87
N VAL A 98 15.94 -4.58 -11.83
CA VAL A 98 15.51 -3.17 -11.79
C VAL A 98 14.80 -2.67 -13.06
N MET A 99 14.80 -3.46 -14.14
CA MET A 99 14.13 -3.16 -15.41
C MET A 99 12.93 -4.07 -15.66
N ALA A 100 12.48 -4.85 -14.67
CA ALA A 100 11.31 -5.74 -14.75
C ALA A 100 11.28 -6.63 -16.01
N LEU A 101 12.43 -7.21 -16.39
CA LEU A 101 12.53 -7.97 -17.64
C LEU A 101 11.80 -9.31 -17.52
N SER A 102 10.96 -9.63 -18.50
CA SER A 102 10.37 -10.96 -18.64
C SER A 102 11.39 -12.00 -19.11
N PRO A 103 11.26 -13.30 -18.76
CA PRO A 103 12.08 -14.39 -19.31
C PRO A 103 12.29 -14.33 -20.82
N GLU A 104 11.24 -14.04 -21.60
CA GLU A 104 11.31 -13.99 -23.06
C GLU A 104 12.14 -12.79 -23.53
N LEU A 105 11.98 -11.64 -22.85
CA LEU A 105 12.77 -10.45 -23.12
C LEU A 105 14.24 -10.64 -22.69
N ILE A 106 14.50 -11.38 -21.60
CA ILE A 106 15.86 -11.74 -21.17
C ILE A 106 16.54 -12.61 -22.23
N ALA A 107 15.86 -13.65 -22.72
CA ALA A 107 16.39 -14.53 -23.75
C ALA A 107 16.77 -13.77 -25.04
N GLU A 108 16.05 -12.69 -25.34
CA GLU A 108 16.35 -11.81 -26.47
C GLU A 108 17.46 -10.79 -26.16
N ALA A 109 17.44 -10.18 -24.98
CA ALA A 109 18.26 -9.02 -24.62
C ALA A 109 19.64 -9.39 -24.05
N ALA A 110 19.75 -10.50 -23.31
CA ALA A 110 20.99 -10.91 -22.67
C ALA A 110 22.12 -11.20 -23.68
N PRO A 111 21.88 -11.88 -24.82
CA PRO A 111 22.90 -12.07 -25.85
C PRO A 111 23.39 -10.75 -26.46
N LEU A 112 22.52 -9.75 -26.62
CA LEU A 112 22.87 -8.43 -27.17
C LEU A 112 23.86 -7.67 -26.27
N ALA A 113 23.78 -7.90 -24.96
CA ALA A 113 24.66 -7.29 -23.97
C ALA A 113 25.86 -8.18 -23.56
N MET A 114 25.99 -9.36 -24.18
CA MET A 114 26.99 -10.38 -23.82
C MET A 114 26.94 -10.74 -22.32
N VAL A 115 25.74 -10.90 -21.77
CA VAL A 115 25.51 -11.37 -20.39
C VAL A 115 24.77 -12.70 -20.41
N THR A 116 24.83 -13.45 -19.31
CA THR A 116 24.04 -14.67 -19.15
C THR A 116 22.61 -14.35 -18.72
N ASP A 117 21.67 -15.24 -19.02
CA ASP A 117 20.29 -15.16 -18.52
C ASP A 117 20.22 -15.01 -17.00
N GLU A 118 21.06 -15.74 -16.28
CA GLU A 118 21.12 -15.68 -14.81
C GLU A 118 21.56 -14.31 -14.32
N ALA A 119 22.62 -13.74 -14.93
CA ALA A 119 23.09 -12.41 -14.56
C ALA A 119 22.03 -11.35 -14.90
N ALA A 120 21.36 -11.46 -16.05
CA ALA A 120 20.28 -10.55 -16.43
C ALA A 120 19.09 -10.58 -15.45
N ARG A 121 18.91 -11.65 -14.67
CA ARG A 121 17.88 -11.76 -13.62
C ARG A 121 18.34 -11.21 -12.26
N THR A 122 19.61 -11.43 -11.91
CA THR A 122 20.08 -11.30 -10.52
C THR A 122 21.09 -10.18 -10.29
N ASP A 123 21.70 -9.63 -11.35
CA ASP A 123 22.69 -8.56 -11.27
C ASP A 123 22.16 -7.26 -11.90
N VAL A 124 22.29 -6.16 -11.15
CA VAL A 124 21.79 -4.84 -11.57
C VAL A 124 22.47 -4.38 -12.86
N SER A 125 23.79 -4.58 -12.97
CA SER A 125 24.55 -4.12 -14.15
C SER A 125 24.17 -4.90 -15.39
N ALA A 126 24.09 -6.22 -15.29
CA ALA A 126 23.66 -7.09 -16.39
C ALA A 126 22.21 -6.82 -16.80
N ASN A 127 21.29 -6.61 -15.86
CA ASN A 127 19.89 -6.30 -16.14
C ASN A 127 19.71 -4.96 -16.89
N VAL A 128 20.44 -3.91 -16.46
CA VAL A 128 20.43 -2.60 -17.13
C VAL A 128 21.11 -2.67 -18.49
N ARG A 129 22.25 -3.37 -18.62
CA ARG A 129 22.95 -3.55 -19.90
C ARG A 129 22.10 -4.30 -20.91
N ALA A 130 21.46 -5.41 -20.51
CA ALA A 130 20.54 -6.16 -21.38
C ALA A 130 19.42 -5.25 -21.91
N THR A 131 18.81 -4.46 -21.03
CA THR A 131 17.75 -3.51 -21.43
C THR A 131 18.26 -2.45 -22.40
N ALA A 132 19.41 -1.84 -22.11
CA ALA A 132 20.00 -0.82 -22.97
C ALA A 132 20.38 -1.38 -24.36
N ALA A 133 20.91 -2.60 -24.41
CA ALA A 133 21.24 -3.29 -25.66
C ALA A 133 19.99 -3.56 -26.51
N TRP A 134 18.90 -4.01 -25.88
CA TRP A 134 17.63 -4.23 -26.57
C TRP A 134 17.04 -2.92 -27.11
N LEU A 135 16.98 -1.86 -26.28
CA LEU A 135 16.49 -0.54 -26.68
C LEU A 135 17.32 0.03 -27.85
N SER A 136 18.64 -0.13 -27.81
CA SER A 136 19.53 0.27 -28.89
C SER A 136 19.21 -0.44 -30.20
N ARG A 137 19.04 -1.76 -30.18
CA ARG A 137 18.69 -2.52 -31.39
C ARG A 137 17.35 -2.08 -31.98
N GLN A 138 16.35 -1.77 -31.14
CA GLN A 138 15.06 -1.25 -31.62
C GLN A 138 15.18 0.17 -32.17
N ALA A 139 16.01 1.01 -31.55
CA ALA A 139 16.28 2.35 -32.06
C ALA A 139 16.89 2.31 -33.47
N ASP A 140 17.79 1.35 -33.75
CA ASP A 140 18.33 1.12 -35.09
C ASP A 140 17.25 0.64 -36.06
N ALA A 141 16.42 -0.33 -35.66
CA ALA A 141 15.35 -0.86 -36.49
C ALA A 141 14.31 0.21 -36.87
N GLN A 142 14.01 1.13 -35.94
CA GLN A 142 13.07 2.23 -36.16
C GLN A 142 13.73 3.48 -36.78
N GLY A 143 15.07 3.51 -36.90
CA GLY A 143 15.81 4.63 -37.50
C GLY A 143 15.66 5.95 -36.74
N ILE A 144 15.53 5.91 -35.41
CA ILE A 144 15.24 7.10 -34.61
C ILE A 144 16.47 8.00 -34.42
N ASP A 145 16.25 9.31 -34.29
CA ASP A 145 17.27 10.24 -33.81
C ASP A 145 17.44 10.06 -32.29
N ARG A 146 18.40 9.22 -31.90
CA ARG A 146 18.67 8.84 -30.51
C ARG A 146 18.99 10.01 -29.58
N SER A 147 19.40 11.17 -30.13
CA SER A 147 19.67 12.38 -29.35
C SER A 147 18.40 13.06 -28.84
N LYS A 148 17.25 12.77 -29.45
CA LYS A 148 15.94 13.34 -29.09
C LYS A 148 15.18 12.37 -28.21
N LEU A 149 14.94 12.75 -26.96
CA LEU A 149 14.23 11.91 -25.97
C LEU A 149 12.85 11.45 -26.45
N LEU A 150 12.10 12.30 -27.17
CA LEU A 150 10.78 11.95 -27.71
C LEU A 150 10.81 10.92 -28.85
N ALA A 151 11.93 10.81 -29.57
CA ALA A 151 12.07 9.83 -30.63
C ALA A 151 12.09 8.38 -30.08
N TRP A 152 12.35 8.22 -28.77
CA TRP A 152 12.31 6.92 -28.08
C TRP A 152 10.89 6.43 -27.75
N SER A 153 9.86 7.26 -27.92
CA SER A 153 8.47 6.90 -27.58
C SER A 153 8.00 5.61 -28.25
N GLY A 154 8.27 5.44 -29.55
CA GLY A 154 7.96 4.22 -30.31
C GLY A 154 8.73 2.97 -29.84
N VAL A 155 9.95 3.14 -29.34
CA VAL A 155 10.78 2.05 -28.81
C VAL A 155 10.29 1.63 -27.41
N LEU A 156 10.02 2.58 -26.51
CA LEU A 156 9.49 2.32 -25.17
C LEU A 156 8.11 1.65 -25.22
N ALA A 157 7.33 2.05 -26.22
CA ALA A 157 6.05 1.47 -26.52
C ALA A 157 6.12 -0.04 -26.80
N GLU A 158 7.10 -0.48 -27.59
CA GLU A 158 7.34 -1.90 -27.85
C GLU A 158 7.87 -2.64 -26.62
N PHE A 159 8.74 -1.98 -25.83
CA PHE A 159 9.27 -2.54 -24.59
C PHE A 159 8.15 -2.96 -23.63
N SER A 160 7.13 -2.10 -23.49
CA SER A 160 6.01 -2.34 -22.59
C SER A 160 5.08 -3.49 -23.01
N LYS A 161 5.10 -3.87 -24.31
CA LYS A 161 4.16 -4.82 -24.94
C LYS A 161 2.67 -4.52 -24.67
N LEU A 162 2.33 -3.26 -24.37
CA LEU A 162 0.97 -2.84 -24.05
C LEU A 162 0.15 -2.57 -25.31
N ASP A 163 -1.18 -2.68 -25.17
CA ASP A 163 -2.13 -2.19 -26.15
C ASP A 163 -1.98 -0.67 -26.36
N PHE A 164 -2.67 -0.11 -27.36
CA PHE A 164 -2.51 1.29 -27.71
C PHE A 164 -2.77 2.24 -26.52
N ALA A 165 -3.80 1.99 -25.71
CA ALA A 165 -4.13 2.87 -24.58
C ALA A 165 -3.12 2.74 -23.43
N GLY A 166 -2.73 1.51 -23.07
CA GLY A 166 -1.76 1.24 -22.01
C GLY A 166 -0.37 1.77 -22.35
N ARG A 167 0.03 1.64 -23.62
CA ARG A 167 1.29 2.17 -24.16
C ARG A 167 1.42 3.68 -23.98
N GLN A 168 0.35 4.41 -24.30
CA GLN A 168 0.30 5.86 -24.18
C GLN A 168 0.43 6.32 -22.73
N ALA A 169 -0.33 5.68 -21.84
CA ALA A 169 -0.27 5.95 -20.41
C ALA A 169 1.10 5.64 -19.82
N PHE A 170 1.72 4.53 -20.23
CA PHE A 170 3.06 4.15 -19.79
C PHE A 170 4.12 5.19 -20.20
N VAL A 171 4.18 5.51 -21.49
CA VAL A 171 5.22 6.38 -22.05
C VAL A 171 5.06 7.82 -21.53
N ARG A 172 3.83 8.38 -21.56
CA ARG A 172 3.60 9.76 -21.12
C ARG A 172 3.47 9.90 -19.60
N GLY A 173 2.60 9.09 -19.00
CA GLY A 173 2.16 9.24 -17.61
C GLY A 173 3.14 8.67 -16.59
N GLU A 174 4.01 7.75 -16.99
CA GLU A 174 4.98 7.13 -16.08
C GLU A 174 6.41 7.52 -16.45
N VAL A 175 6.91 7.13 -17.63
CA VAL A 175 8.33 7.31 -17.99
C VAL A 175 8.70 8.77 -18.19
N TYR A 176 7.99 9.50 -19.05
CA TYR A 176 8.31 10.92 -19.30
C TYR A 176 7.89 11.85 -18.17
N ALA A 177 6.83 11.53 -17.42
CA ALA A 177 6.48 12.23 -16.20
C ALA A 177 7.61 12.13 -15.16
N THR A 178 8.18 10.94 -14.97
CA THR A 178 9.34 10.72 -14.10
C THR A 178 10.57 11.49 -14.59
N LEU A 179 10.82 11.46 -15.90
CA LEU A 179 11.96 12.18 -16.49
C LEU A 179 11.86 13.70 -16.23
N LYS A 180 10.66 14.28 -16.35
CA LYS A 180 10.39 15.70 -16.05
C LYS A 180 10.61 16.07 -14.59
N LEU A 181 10.37 15.12 -13.67
CA LEU A 181 10.56 15.31 -12.23
C LEU A 181 12.02 15.24 -11.76
N GLY A 182 12.97 14.93 -12.66
CA GLY A 182 14.40 15.15 -12.41
C GLY A 182 15.22 13.92 -12.01
N VAL A 183 15.02 12.79 -12.68
CA VAL A 183 15.97 11.67 -12.64
C VAL A 183 17.10 11.93 -13.66
N GLY A 184 18.07 12.77 -13.28
CA GLY A 184 19.18 13.24 -14.11
C GLY A 184 18.98 14.65 -14.69
N ARG A 185 20.09 15.31 -15.07
CA ARG A 185 20.18 16.72 -15.52
C ARG A 185 19.57 17.01 -16.91
N LEU A 186 18.35 16.56 -17.19
CA LEU A 186 17.58 16.93 -18.39
C LEU A 186 16.09 17.08 -18.04
N SER A 187 15.77 18.03 -17.17
CA SER A 187 14.40 18.42 -16.79
C SER A 187 13.83 19.58 -17.63
N ASP A 188 14.66 20.27 -18.43
CA ASP A 188 14.30 21.59 -18.98
C ASP A 188 13.92 21.55 -20.48
N ALA A 189 14.01 20.38 -21.14
CA ALA A 189 13.98 20.27 -22.61
C ALA A 189 12.72 19.63 -23.21
N LEU A 190 11.69 19.30 -22.41
CA LEU A 190 10.44 18.71 -22.92
C LEU A 190 9.24 19.55 -22.50
N SER A 191 8.63 20.24 -23.46
CA SER A 191 7.32 20.88 -23.25
C SER A 191 6.20 19.84 -23.29
N THR A 192 5.11 20.08 -22.56
CA THR A 192 3.93 19.20 -22.57
C THR A 192 3.31 19.09 -23.97
N GLU A 193 3.38 20.17 -24.76
CA GLU A 193 2.83 20.24 -26.12
C GLU A 193 3.59 19.33 -27.12
N GLU A 194 4.92 19.20 -26.99
CA GLU A 194 5.73 18.29 -27.83
C GLU A 194 5.49 16.81 -27.47
N LEU A 195 5.20 16.51 -26.19
CA LEU A 195 4.74 15.20 -25.75
C LEU A 195 3.37 14.87 -26.35
N GLU A 196 2.45 15.82 -26.40
CA GLU A 196 1.10 15.66 -26.96
C GLU A 196 1.09 15.40 -28.47
N ALA A 197 1.96 16.08 -29.23
CA ALA A 197 2.04 15.92 -30.69
C ALA A 197 2.69 14.60 -31.13
N SER A 198 3.69 14.09 -30.39
CA SER A 198 4.51 12.95 -30.82
C SER A 198 3.84 11.58 -30.67
N VAL A 199 2.85 11.46 -29.78
CA VAL A 199 2.20 10.18 -29.48
C VAL A 199 0.72 10.13 -29.94
N GLY A 200 0.24 11.19 -30.60
CA GLY A 200 -1.10 11.31 -31.18
C GLY A 200 -2.15 11.89 -30.22
N GLU A 201 -3.29 12.33 -30.78
CA GLU A 201 -4.45 12.75 -30.00
C GLU A 201 -5.01 11.55 -29.23
N TYR A 202 -5.33 11.81 -27.96
CA TYR A 202 -6.10 10.91 -27.13
C TYR A 202 -7.46 10.73 -27.79
N GLY A 203 -7.66 9.62 -28.50
CA GLY A 203 -9.00 9.08 -28.56
C GLY A 203 -9.32 8.71 -27.12
N GLU A 204 -10.04 9.57 -26.39
CA GLU A 204 -10.78 9.09 -25.22
C GLU A 204 -11.45 7.82 -25.70
N VAL A 205 -11.04 6.67 -25.17
CA VAL A 205 -11.80 5.46 -25.36
C VAL A 205 -13.05 5.68 -24.53
N LEU A 206 -13.99 6.44 -25.11
CA LEU A 206 -15.37 6.60 -24.69
C LEU A 206 -16.08 5.26 -24.95
N GLN A 207 -15.57 4.19 -24.33
CA GLN A 207 -16.31 2.95 -24.22
C GLN A 207 -17.35 3.14 -23.13
N GLY A 208 -18.49 3.70 -23.57
CA GLY A 208 -19.73 3.79 -22.81
C GLY A 208 -19.73 4.89 -21.74
N LEU A 209 -20.20 6.08 -22.14
CA LEU A 209 -20.60 7.18 -21.25
C LEU A 209 -21.72 6.82 -20.23
N ASP A 210 -22.20 5.58 -20.23
CA ASP A 210 -23.42 5.22 -19.50
C ASP A 210 -23.20 4.82 -18.04
N ARG A 211 -21.96 4.72 -17.55
CA ARG A 211 -21.70 4.33 -16.14
C ARG A 211 -20.53 5.09 -15.54
N ALA A 212 -20.83 6.20 -14.86
CA ALA A 212 -19.90 6.86 -13.95
C ALA A 212 -19.31 5.84 -12.94
N PRO A 213 -18.04 5.96 -12.52
CA PRO A 213 -17.42 5.04 -11.55
C PRO A 213 -18.16 5.05 -10.20
N ASP A 214 -18.07 3.95 -9.45
CA ASP A 214 -18.58 3.89 -8.06
C ASP A 214 -17.74 4.74 -7.11
N TYR A 215 -16.43 4.79 -7.33
CA TYR A 215 -15.53 5.70 -6.64
C TYR A 215 -15.45 7.02 -7.42
N GLY A 216 -15.99 8.10 -6.86
CA GLY A 216 -16.15 9.37 -7.59
C GLY A 216 -14.86 10.02 -8.08
N ALA A 217 -13.71 9.71 -7.46
CA ALA A 217 -12.39 10.16 -7.90
C ALA A 217 -11.70 9.16 -8.85
N GLY A 218 -12.34 8.04 -9.18
CA GLY A 218 -11.79 7.02 -10.06
C GLY A 218 -11.93 7.38 -11.54
N VAL A 219 -11.03 6.86 -12.36
CA VAL A 219 -11.12 6.89 -13.82
C VAL A 219 -11.76 5.58 -14.29
N TRP A 220 -12.88 5.67 -15.00
CA TRP A 220 -13.57 4.48 -15.50
C TRP A 220 -12.85 3.88 -16.71
N ARG A 221 -12.42 2.62 -16.63
CA ARG A 221 -11.75 1.86 -17.70
C ARG A 221 -12.34 0.45 -17.77
N PRO A 222 -13.50 0.25 -18.40
CA PRO A 222 -14.31 -0.96 -18.23
C PRO A 222 -13.56 -2.22 -18.69
N SER A 223 -13.49 -3.22 -17.82
CA SER A 223 -13.08 -4.58 -18.19
C SER A 223 -14.28 -5.37 -18.72
N PRO A 224 -14.13 -6.18 -19.79
CA PRO A 224 -15.15 -7.13 -20.23
C PRO A 224 -15.17 -8.42 -19.37
N ASN A 225 -14.14 -8.65 -18.54
CA ASN A 225 -13.96 -9.89 -17.78
C ASN A 225 -14.69 -9.84 -16.44
N PHE A 226 -16.01 -9.79 -16.46
CA PHE A 226 -16.83 -9.82 -15.25
C PHE A 226 -18.13 -10.58 -15.51
N ASN A 227 -18.85 -10.88 -14.43
CA ASN A 227 -20.21 -11.36 -14.55
C ASN A 227 -21.06 -10.93 -13.35
N SER A 228 -22.35 -11.23 -13.38
CA SER A 228 -23.24 -10.90 -12.25
C SER A 228 -22.79 -11.56 -10.95
N ARG A 229 -22.87 -10.80 -9.84
CA ARG A 229 -22.72 -11.29 -8.47
C ARG A 229 -24.01 -11.91 -7.91
N GLY A 230 -25.09 -11.95 -8.70
CA GLY A 230 -26.38 -12.52 -8.30
C GLY A 230 -27.07 -11.75 -7.17
N GLY A 231 -26.82 -10.45 -7.04
CA GLY A 231 -27.39 -9.61 -5.97
C GLY A 231 -26.72 -9.80 -4.59
N VAL A 232 -25.69 -10.64 -4.49
CA VAL A 232 -24.91 -10.80 -3.26
C VAL A 232 -24.08 -9.54 -3.03
N SER A 233 -24.10 -8.98 -1.82
CA SER A 233 -23.23 -7.85 -1.47
C SER A 233 -21.83 -8.35 -1.06
N PRO A 234 -20.74 -7.67 -1.46
CA PRO A 234 -19.40 -7.99 -1.00
C PRO A 234 -19.29 -7.90 0.53
N LYS A 235 -18.44 -8.74 1.09
CA LYS A 235 -18.22 -8.93 2.53
C LYS A 235 -16.80 -8.58 2.97
N PHE A 236 -15.85 -8.56 2.05
CA PHE A 236 -14.46 -8.20 2.33
C PHE A 236 -13.79 -7.56 1.12
N VAL A 237 -12.65 -6.90 1.35
CA VAL A 237 -11.78 -6.30 0.34
C VAL A 237 -10.53 -7.16 0.24
N VAL A 238 -10.09 -7.46 -0.99
CA VAL A 238 -8.83 -8.17 -1.23
C VAL A 238 -7.81 -7.20 -1.82
N ILE A 239 -6.66 -7.10 -1.17
CA ILE A 239 -5.52 -6.30 -1.59
C ILE A 239 -4.58 -7.17 -2.42
N HIS A 240 -4.22 -6.66 -3.59
CA HIS A 240 -3.36 -7.30 -4.57
C HIS A 240 -2.19 -6.40 -4.97
N THR A 241 -1.14 -7.01 -5.55
CA THR A 241 -0.13 -6.31 -6.35
C THR A 241 -0.22 -6.73 -7.80
N CYS A 242 -0.04 -5.76 -8.69
CA CYS A 242 -0.13 -5.96 -10.13
C CYS A 242 0.97 -6.86 -10.70
N GLU A 243 2.08 -7.05 -9.99
CA GLU A 243 3.32 -7.61 -10.52
C GLU A 243 3.74 -6.84 -11.79
N GLY A 244 3.78 -5.50 -11.67
CA GLY A 244 4.01 -4.59 -12.79
C GLY A 244 3.60 -3.13 -12.52
N SER A 245 3.79 -2.29 -13.52
CA SER A 245 3.42 -0.87 -13.46
C SER A 245 1.91 -0.64 -13.52
N TYR A 246 1.49 0.59 -13.26
CA TYR A 246 0.08 0.96 -13.20
C TYR A 246 -0.62 0.76 -14.56
N SER A 247 -0.03 1.28 -15.63
CA SER A 247 -0.57 1.18 -16.97
C SER A 247 -0.59 -0.24 -17.50
N SER A 248 0.43 -1.04 -17.20
CA SER A 248 0.46 -2.44 -17.62
C SER A 248 -0.63 -3.26 -16.93
N CYS A 249 -0.88 -2.97 -15.66
CA CYS A 249 -1.89 -3.63 -14.86
C CYS A 249 -3.30 -3.40 -15.38
N TRP A 250 -3.74 -2.14 -15.49
CA TRP A 250 -5.11 -1.89 -15.96
C TRP A 250 -5.30 -2.29 -17.42
N SER A 251 -4.29 -2.10 -18.30
CA SER A 251 -4.39 -2.50 -19.71
C SER A 251 -4.61 -4.01 -19.84
N TRP A 252 -3.83 -4.81 -19.10
CA TRP A 252 -4.02 -6.26 -19.04
C TRP A 252 -5.42 -6.64 -18.54
N LEU A 253 -5.86 -6.04 -17.43
CA LEU A 253 -7.15 -6.37 -16.81
C LEU A 253 -8.36 -5.91 -17.65
N THR A 254 -8.17 -4.99 -18.60
CA THR A 254 -9.20 -4.60 -19.59
C THR A 254 -9.17 -5.43 -20.87
N ASN A 255 -8.19 -6.30 -21.06
CA ASN A 255 -8.09 -7.14 -22.24
C ASN A 255 -9.03 -8.35 -22.14
N THR A 256 -9.92 -8.52 -23.13
CA THR A 256 -10.86 -9.67 -23.21
C THR A 256 -10.15 -11.03 -23.16
N ALA A 257 -8.93 -11.13 -23.70
CA ALA A 257 -8.19 -12.38 -23.70
C ALA A 257 -7.55 -12.73 -22.35
N ALA A 258 -7.51 -11.79 -21.39
CA ALA A 258 -6.84 -12.00 -20.11
C ALA A 258 -7.58 -13.00 -19.21
N GLY A 259 -8.91 -13.11 -19.32
CA GLY A 259 -9.71 -14.00 -18.47
C GLY A 259 -9.64 -13.67 -16.97
N THR A 260 -9.20 -12.46 -16.61
CA THR A 260 -9.06 -11.94 -15.25
C THR A 260 -9.39 -10.44 -15.22
N SER A 261 -9.80 -9.94 -14.05
CA SER A 261 -10.06 -8.52 -13.81
C SER A 261 -10.01 -8.19 -12.32
N ALA A 262 -9.87 -6.92 -11.98
CA ALA A 262 -10.09 -6.39 -10.64
C ALA A 262 -11.14 -5.28 -10.67
N HIS A 263 -11.60 -4.83 -9.50
CA HIS A 263 -12.51 -3.68 -9.46
C HIS A 263 -11.73 -2.38 -9.63
N TYR A 264 -10.58 -2.28 -8.98
CA TYR A 264 -9.77 -1.07 -8.96
C TYR A 264 -8.29 -1.36 -9.18
N VAL A 265 -7.57 -0.38 -9.73
CA VAL A 265 -6.11 -0.33 -9.80
C VAL A 265 -5.64 1.01 -9.25
N VAL A 266 -4.68 1.02 -8.33
CA VAL A 266 -4.10 2.23 -7.72
C VAL A 266 -2.69 2.44 -8.26
N ASN A 267 -2.40 3.63 -8.78
CA ASN A 267 -1.07 3.93 -9.32
C ASN A 267 -0.01 4.10 -8.20
N THR A 268 1.26 4.08 -8.59
CA THR A 268 2.39 4.13 -7.66
C THR A 268 2.45 5.41 -6.83
N THR A 269 1.95 6.53 -7.34
CA THR A 269 1.99 7.82 -6.62
C THR A 269 0.72 8.11 -5.80
N GLY A 270 -0.34 7.30 -5.97
CA GLY A 270 -1.66 7.56 -5.40
C GLY A 270 -2.47 8.67 -6.06
N THR A 271 -2.00 9.21 -7.18
CA THR A 271 -2.65 10.33 -7.88
C THR A 271 -3.81 9.90 -8.78
N GLU A 272 -3.86 8.62 -9.20
CA GLU A 272 -4.94 8.07 -10.02
C GLU A 272 -5.36 6.69 -9.53
N VAL A 273 -6.67 6.46 -9.50
CA VAL A 273 -7.30 5.16 -9.29
C VAL A 273 -8.11 4.83 -10.54
N SER A 274 -7.83 3.73 -11.23
CA SER A 274 -8.67 3.23 -12.31
C SER A 274 -9.72 2.30 -11.74
N GLN A 275 -10.98 2.43 -12.14
CA GLN A 275 -12.03 1.46 -11.84
C GLN A 275 -12.40 0.68 -13.11
N LEU A 276 -12.31 -0.65 -13.04
CA LEU A 276 -12.50 -1.53 -14.18
C LEU A 276 -13.81 -2.30 -14.15
N VAL A 277 -14.30 -2.65 -12.96
CA VAL A 277 -15.55 -3.37 -12.75
C VAL A 277 -16.35 -2.67 -11.66
N LYS A 278 -17.67 -2.64 -11.83
CA LYS A 278 -18.60 -2.15 -10.80
C LYS A 278 -18.56 -3.06 -9.58
N GLU A 279 -18.58 -2.48 -8.38
CA GLU A 279 -18.53 -3.27 -7.13
C GLU A 279 -19.74 -4.20 -6.96
N ALA A 280 -20.87 -3.85 -7.58
CA ALA A 280 -22.08 -4.68 -7.61
C ALA A 280 -21.94 -5.90 -8.53
N ASP A 281 -21.01 -5.85 -9.49
CA ASP A 281 -20.66 -6.95 -10.36
C ASP A 281 -19.49 -7.75 -9.76
N ARG A 282 -19.28 -8.96 -10.27
CA ARG A 282 -18.21 -9.85 -9.84
C ARG A 282 -17.02 -9.74 -10.79
N ALA A 283 -15.96 -9.05 -10.38
CA ALA A 283 -14.66 -9.15 -11.03
C ALA A 283 -13.99 -10.52 -10.76
N TRP A 284 -12.98 -10.86 -11.55
CA TRP A 284 -12.30 -12.16 -11.52
C TRP A 284 -10.86 -12.02 -11.04
N HIS A 285 -10.66 -11.63 -9.77
CA HIS A 285 -9.33 -11.28 -9.23
C HIS A 285 -8.74 -12.34 -8.28
N ILE A 286 -9.58 -13.23 -7.72
CA ILE A 286 -9.15 -14.31 -6.82
C ILE A 286 -9.82 -15.63 -7.21
N GLY A 287 -9.02 -16.61 -7.63
CA GLY A 287 -9.50 -17.91 -8.09
C GLY A 287 -9.96 -18.84 -6.95
N ALA A 288 -9.46 -18.62 -5.74
CA ALA A 288 -9.76 -19.45 -4.58
C ALA A 288 -11.23 -19.40 -4.14
N THR A 289 -11.74 -20.56 -3.71
CA THR A 289 -12.88 -20.59 -2.78
C THR A 289 -12.43 -20.14 -1.40
N TYR A 290 -13.34 -19.56 -0.63
CA TYR A 290 -13.03 -19.07 0.71
C TYR A 290 -12.81 -20.25 1.67
N ASP A 291 -11.73 -20.19 2.43
CA ASP A 291 -11.43 -21.07 3.56
C ASP A 291 -11.12 -20.21 4.78
N CYS A 292 -11.97 -20.25 5.79
CA CYS A 292 -11.80 -19.46 6.99
C CYS A 292 -10.55 -19.85 7.79
N ALA A 293 -9.99 -21.05 7.61
CA ALA A 293 -8.71 -21.41 8.24
C ALA A 293 -7.58 -20.46 7.81
N ASN A 294 -7.66 -19.94 6.59
CA ASN A 294 -6.74 -18.94 6.02
C ASN A 294 -7.05 -17.50 6.49
N ASN A 295 -8.12 -17.28 7.24
CA ASN A 295 -8.53 -15.98 7.76
C ASN A 295 -8.90 -16.05 9.25
N SER A 296 -8.07 -16.72 10.05
CA SER A 296 -8.22 -16.83 11.51
C SER A 296 -9.61 -17.31 11.97
N ASN A 297 -10.18 -18.26 11.23
CA ASN A 297 -11.52 -18.80 11.43
C ASN A 297 -12.64 -17.75 11.45
N GLN A 298 -12.45 -16.63 10.74
CA GLN A 298 -13.47 -15.60 10.55
C GLN A 298 -14.27 -15.85 9.26
N LEU A 299 -15.55 -15.46 9.26
CA LEU A 299 -16.48 -15.62 8.14
C LEU A 299 -16.63 -17.09 7.65
N CYS A 300 -16.55 -18.08 8.55
CA CYS A 300 -16.63 -19.51 8.16
C CYS A 300 -17.95 -19.91 7.47
N ASN A 301 -19.01 -19.09 7.55
CA ASN A 301 -20.22 -19.27 6.77
C ASN A 301 -19.99 -19.14 5.25
N LEU A 302 -18.84 -18.59 4.82
CA LEU A 302 -18.43 -18.48 3.42
C LEU A 302 -17.61 -19.67 2.93
N ASN A 303 -17.28 -20.64 3.79
CA ASN A 303 -16.42 -21.77 3.40
C ASN A 303 -16.93 -22.49 2.14
N GLY A 304 -16.01 -22.72 1.19
CA GLY A 304 -16.30 -23.37 -0.09
C GLY A 304 -16.99 -22.47 -1.13
N GLN A 305 -17.36 -21.24 -0.78
CA GLN A 305 -17.95 -20.29 -1.74
C GLN A 305 -16.85 -19.54 -2.50
N SER A 306 -17.13 -19.08 -3.72
CA SER A 306 -16.16 -18.30 -4.50
C SER A 306 -15.83 -16.97 -3.80
N SER A 307 -14.54 -16.70 -3.58
CA SER A 307 -14.08 -15.46 -2.97
C SER A 307 -14.40 -14.24 -3.84
N ASN A 308 -14.33 -14.36 -5.17
CA ASN A 308 -14.75 -13.31 -6.11
C ASN A 308 -16.18 -12.83 -5.83
N THR A 309 -17.12 -13.75 -5.57
CA THR A 309 -18.54 -13.42 -5.32
C THR A 309 -18.73 -12.58 -4.05
N HIS A 310 -17.82 -12.67 -3.08
CA HIS A 310 -17.95 -12.00 -1.79
C HIS A 310 -16.93 -10.88 -1.57
N SER A 311 -16.18 -10.48 -2.59
CA SER A 311 -15.14 -9.46 -2.42
C SER A 311 -15.05 -8.39 -3.50
N VAL A 312 -14.41 -7.29 -3.10
CA VAL A 312 -13.91 -6.23 -3.98
C VAL A 312 -12.38 -6.32 -4.00
N GLY A 313 -11.80 -6.63 -5.16
CA GLY A 313 -10.35 -6.61 -5.39
C GLY A 313 -9.80 -5.23 -5.77
N ILE A 314 -8.72 -4.83 -5.10
CA ILE A 314 -7.93 -3.63 -5.37
C ILE A 314 -6.50 -4.04 -5.71
N GLU A 315 -6.08 -3.73 -6.94
CA GLU A 315 -4.73 -3.93 -7.45
C GLU A 315 -3.85 -2.71 -7.19
N HIS A 316 -2.59 -2.93 -6.84
CA HIS A 316 -1.60 -1.88 -6.61
C HIS A 316 -0.43 -2.04 -7.56
N ALA A 317 -0.10 -0.99 -8.31
CA ALA A 317 1.11 -0.96 -9.12
C ALA A 317 2.34 -1.24 -8.24
N GLY A 318 3.15 -2.22 -8.64
CA GLY A 318 4.24 -2.76 -7.81
C GLY A 318 4.30 -4.27 -7.84
N PHE A 319 5.05 -4.83 -6.88
CA PHE A 319 5.41 -6.25 -6.79
C PHE A 319 5.34 -6.72 -5.32
N ALA A 320 4.89 -7.95 -5.09
CA ALA A 320 4.87 -8.55 -3.76
C ALA A 320 6.28 -8.65 -3.13
N SER A 321 7.33 -8.73 -3.96
CA SER A 321 8.71 -8.83 -3.50
C SER A 321 9.34 -7.50 -3.07
N GLN A 322 8.66 -6.36 -3.27
CA GLN A 322 9.25 -5.04 -2.97
C GLN A 322 9.44 -4.83 -1.47
N THR A 323 10.48 -4.08 -1.09
CA THR A 323 10.84 -3.88 0.33
C THR A 323 9.95 -2.87 1.05
N SER A 324 9.25 -2.00 0.32
CA SER A 324 8.34 -0.98 0.87
C SER A 324 7.35 -0.50 -0.18
N PHE A 325 6.18 0.02 0.24
CA PHE A 325 5.18 0.62 -0.64
C PHE A 325 5.18 2.15 -0.57
N PRO A 326 4.97 2.87 -1.70
CA PRO A 326 4.88 4.33 -1.69
C PRO A 326 3.72 4.82 -0.82
N ALA A 327 3.98 5.82 0.03
CA ALA A 327 2.97 6.31 0.96
C ALA A 327 1.75 6.90 0.26
N GLY A 328 1.94 7.65 -0.83
CA GLY A 328 0.84 8.19 -1.63
C GLY A 328 -0.09 7.09 -2.16
N GLN A 329 0.46 5.96 -2.62
CA GLN A 329 -0.32 4.79 -3.03
C GLN A 329 -1.12 4.20 -1.86
N ILE A 330 -0.51 4.08 -0.67
CA ILE A 330 -1.18 3.58 0.53
C ILE A 330 -2.31 4.52 0.98
N ASP A 331 -2.09 5.84 0.91
CA ASP A 331 -3.10 6.85 1.25
C ASP A 331 -4.29 6.83 0.29
N ALA A 332 -4.02 6.76 -1.01
CA ALA A 332 -5.07 6.65 -2.03
C ALA A 332 -5.88 5.36 -1.88
N SER A 333 -5.20 4.24 -1.62
CA SER A 333 -5.84 2.95 -1.35
C SER A 333 -6.66 2.97 -0.06
N ALA A 334 -6.21 3.68 0.97
CA ALA A 334 -6.95 3.81 2.22
C ALA A 334 -8.26 4.59 2.02
N LYS A 335 -8.22 5.69 1.27
CA LYS A 335 -9.40 6.47 0.85
C LYS A 335 -10.38 5.64 0.03
N LEU A 336 -9.87 4.89 -0.95
CA LEU A 336 -10.67 3.98 -1.76
C LEU A 336 -11.32 2.87 -0.92
N THR A 337 -10.54 2.20 -0.08
CA THR A 337 -11.02 1.12 0.81
C THR A 337 -12.06 1.65 1.79
N CYS A 338 -11.89 2.87 2.31
CA CYS A 338 -12.90 3.54 3.10
C CYS A 338 -14.22 3.71 2.31
N SER A 339 -14.15 4.23 1.07
CA SER A 339 -15.34 4.39 0.21
C SER A 339 -16.09 3.06 0.01
N ILE A 340 -15.34 1.99 -0.31
CA ILE A 340 -15.90 0.64 -0.49
C ILE A 340 -16.56 0.14 0.80
N THR A 341 -15.82 0.17 1.91
CA THR A 341 -16.28 -0.40 3.19
C THR A 341 -17.48 0.35 3.74
N LYS A 342 -17.52 1.68 3.60
CA LYS A 342 -18.67 2.52 3.98
C LYS A 342 -19.91 2.19 3.15
N LYS A 343 -19.78 2.05 1.83
CA LYS A 343 -20.91 1.73 0.94
C LYS A 343 -21.52 0.36 1.23
N TRP A 344 -20.67 -0.64 1.48
CA TRP A 344 -21.11 -2.03 1.65
C TRP A 344 -21.22 -2.48 3.11
N SER A 345 -21.02 -1.56 4.07
CA SER A 345 -21.02 -1.86 5.51
C SER A 345 -20.06 -2.99 5.90
N ILE A 346 -18.89 -3.01 5.26
CA ILE A 346 -17.82 -3.99 5.53
C ILE A 346 -17.01 -3.48 6.73
N PRO A 347 -16.77 -4.30 7.77
CA PRO A 347 -15.87 -3.92 8.86
C PRO A 347 -14.46 -3.59 8.37
N ARG A 348 -13.87 -2.52 8.89
CA ARG A 348 -12.50 -2.07 8.60
C ARG A 348 -11.47 -2.70 9.55
N ASP A 349 -11.30 -4.01 9.46
CA ASP A 349 -10.32 -4.78 10.24
C ASP A 349 -9.55 -5.79 9.35
N ARG A 350 -8.58 -6.51 9.95
CA ARG A 350 -7.74 -7.49 9.25
C ARG A 350 -8.44 -8.81 8.87
N PHE A 351 -9.73 -8.95 9.14
CA PHE A 351 -10.51 -10.11 8.70
C PHE A 351 -11.38 -9.78 7.49
N HIS A 352 -11.62 -8.50 7.24
CA HIS A 352 -12.48 -8.01 6.17
C HIS A 352 -11.73 -7.17 5.14
N ILE A 353 -10.49 -6.79 5.42
CA ILE A 353 -9.54 -6.23 4.46
C ILE A 353 -8.34 -7.16 4.50
N VAL A 354 -8.16 -8.01 3.49
CA VAL A 354 -7.26 -9.17 3.49
C VAL A 354 -6.35 -9.19 2.26
N GLY A 355 -5.22 -9.91 2.33
CA GLY A 355 -4.34 -10.11 1.18
C GLY A 355 -4.80 -11.27 0.31
N HIS A 356 -4.42 -11.27 -0.96
CA HIS A 356 -4.71 -12.39 -1.87
C HIS A 356 -3.96 -13.66 -1.47
N GLY A 357 -2.65 -13.57 -1.24
CA GLY A 357 -1.82 -14.66 -0.71
C GLY A 357 -2.25 -15.15 0.67
N GLN A 358 -2.97 -14.31 1.44
CA GLN A 358 -3.60 -14.75 2.68
C GLN A 358 -4.71 -15.78 2.38
N LEU A 359 -5.61 -15.51 1.43
CA LEU A 359 -6.73 -16.40 1.09
C LEU A 359 -6.37 -17.53 0.12
N GLN A 360 -5.30 -17.37 -0.68
CA GLN A 360 -4.83 -18.31 -1.69
C GLN A 360 -3.34 -18.68 -1.50
N PRO A 361 -2.91 -19.18 -0.33
CA PRO A 361 -1.50 -19.31 0.01
C PRO A 361 -0.73 -20.38 -0.79
N TYR A 362 -1.42 -21.25 -1.52
CA TYR A 362 -0.80 -22.37 -2.23
C TYR A 362 -0.07 -21.96 -3.52
N ASN A 363 -0.34 -20.76 -4.06
CA ASN A 363 0.36 -20.23 -5.23
C ASN A 363 0.31 -18.70 -5.37
N ARG A 364 -0.04 -17.97 -4.31
CA ARG A 364 -0.09 -16.49 -4.31
C ARG A 364 0.69 -15.93 -3.13
N THR A 365 1.37 -14.82 -3.36
CA THR A 365 2.15 -14.13 -2.32
C THR A 365 1.74 -12.68 -2.14
N ASP A 366 1.03 -12.09 -3.11
CA ASP A 366 0.56 -10.71 -3.09
C ASP A 366 -0.39 -10.40 -1.92
N PRO A 367 -0.29 -9.21 -1.30
CA PRO A 367 0.57 -8.07 -1.66
C PRO A 367 2.01 -8.15 -1.09
N GLY A 368 2.44 -9.32 -0.61
CA GLY A 368 3.78 -9.52 -0.06
C GLY A 368 3.93 -9.18 1.42
N ALA A 369 5.08 -9.54 1.98
CA ALA A 369 5.36 -9.40 3.42
C ALA A 369 5.49 -7.93 3.88
N ASN A 370 5.79 -7.02 2.96
CA ASN A 370 6.06 -5.61 3.26
C ASN A 370 4.85 -4.70 3.05
N TRP A 371 3.67 -5.25 2.75
CA TRP A 371 2.44 -4.45 2.76
C TRP A 371 2.18 -3.92 4.18
N PRO A 372 1.99 -2.59 4.37
CA PRO A 372 1.97 -1.97 5.70
C PRO A 372 0.60 -2.12 6.37
N TRP A 373 0.18 -3.36 6.65
CA TRP A 373 -1.18 -3.72 7.07
C TRP A 373 -1.77 -2.84 8.17
N THR A 374 -1.06 -2.65 9.27
CA THR A 374 -1.63 -1.93 10.42
C THR A 374 -1.68 -0.43 10.18
N SER A 375 -0.66 0.17 9.56
CA SER A 375 -0.71 1.57 9.11
C SER A 375 -1.84 1.79 8.10
N PHE A 376 -1.98 0.88 7.14
CA PHE A 376 -3.06 0.90 6.15
C PHE A 376 -4.45 0.83 6.80
N ILE A 377 -4.68 -0.11 7.72
CA ILE A 377 -5.95 -0.21 8.46
C ILE A 377 -6.20 1.05 9.29
N SER A 378 -5.18 1.61 9.94
CA SER A 378 -5.31 2.87 10.67
C SER A 378 -5.77 4.02 9.76
N LYS A 379 -5.13 4.17 8.59
CA LYS A 379 -5.48 5.17 7.57
C LYS A 379 -6.90 4.97 7.03
N VAL A 380 -7.31 3.74 6.71
CA VAL A 380 -8.68 3.43 6.29
C VAL A 380 -9.70 3.90 7.34
N ASN A 381 -9.40 3.67 8.62
CA ASN A 381 -10.26 4.07 9.71
C ASN A 381 -10.30 5.59 9.92
N ALA A 382 -9.17 6.27 9.77
CA ALA A 382 -9.08 7.73 9.81
C ALA A 382 -9.89 8.39 8.69
N GLU A 383 -9.74 7.91 7.44
CA GLU A 383 -10.45 8.44 6.26
C GLU A 383 -11.98 8.31 6.37
N CYS A 384 -12.46 7.22 6.96
CA CYS A 384 -13.90 6.97 7.10
C CYS A 384 -14.55 7.69 8.29
N GLY A 385 -13.74 8.24 9.19
CA GLY A 385 -14.21 8.74 10.47
C GLY A 385 -14.93 7.67 11.29
N THR A 386 -15.58 8.14 12.36
CA THR A 386 -16.17 7.32 13.42
C THR A 386 -17.47 6.62 13.03
N GLY A 387 -17.93 6.78 11.78
CA GLY A 387 -19.21 6.29 11.27
C GLY A 387 -19.15 4.85 10.79
N THR A 388 -19.80 3.96 11.55
CA THR A 388 -20.30 2.62 11.17
C THR A 388 -19.40 1.74 10.30
N GLY A 389 -18.65 0.84 10.94
CA GLY A 389 -18.12 -0.38 10.31
C GLY A 389 -16.60 -0.53 10.42
N GLY A 390 -16.06 -0.74 11.62
CA GLY A 390 -14.66 -1.09 11.86
C GLY A 390 -13.89 -0.03 12.63
N THR A 391 -13.38 -0.43 13.80
CA THR A 391 -12.72 0.35 14.87
C THR A 391 -13.45 1.61 15.35
N ASN A 392 -13.95 1.51 16.58
CA ASN A 392 -14.34 2.68 17.37
C ASN A 392 -13.07 3.53 17.59
N PRO A 393 -13.04 4.86 17.36
CA PRO A 393 -11.88 5.73 17.64
C PRO A 393 -11.41 5.69 19.10
N ALA A 394 -12.23 5.15 20.00
CA ALA A 394 -11.87 4.82 21.36
C ALA A 394 -10.85 3.67 21.47
N GLN A 395 -10.59 2.96 20.37
CA GLN A 395 -9.84 1.71 20.36
C GLN A 395 -8.41 1.91 19.84
N ILE A 396 -7.43 1.55 20.66
CA ILE A 396 -6.00 1.50 20.28
C ILE A 396 -5.60 0.02 20.20
N ILE A 397 -4.97 -0.39 19.10
CA ILE A 397 -4.38 -1.72 18.98
C ILE A 397 -2.87 -1.54 18.88
N VAL A 398 -2.14 -2.30 19.69
CA VAL A 398 -0.68 -2.36 19.66
C VAL A 398 -0.29 -3.79 19.27
N ASP A 399 0.20 -3.93 18.04
CA ASP A 399 0.75 -5.16 17.47
C ASP A 399 2.17 -5.40 18.00
N SER A 400 2.62 -6.64 18.01
CA SER A 400 3.96 -6.97 18.49
C SER A 400 5.09 -6.65 17.50
N ASN A 401 4.76 -6.24 16.27
CA ASN A 401 5.69 -5.68 15.31
C ASN A 401 5.58 -4.15 15.30
N ASN A 402 6.63 -3.45 15.74
CA ASN A 402 6.65 -1.98 15.76
C ASN A 402 6.58 -1.33 14.37
N ALA A 403 6.93 -2.05 13.29
CA ALA A 403 6.73 -1.55 11.93
C ALA A 403 5.24 -1.49 11.55
N SER A 404 4.41 -2.26 12.24
CA SER A 404 2.96 -2.24 12.08
C SER A 404 2.32 -1.09 12.87
N ASN A 405 2.88 -0.66 13.98
CA ASN A 405 2.20 0.29 14.88
C ASN A 405 2.25 1.75 14.42
N ASP A 406 1.19 2.51 14.69
CA ASP A 406 1.27 3.97 14.77
C ASP A 406 2.02 4.35 16.05
N GLN A 407 3.32 4.63 15.90
CA GLN A 407 4.21 4.93 17.03
C GLN A 407 3.84 6.20 17.80
N THR A 408 2.96 7.05 17.26
CA THR A 408 2.43 8.20 18.00
C THR A 408 1.32 7.82 18.99
N ARG A 409 0.73 6.62 18.81
CA ARG A 409 -0.40 6.10 19.59
C ARG A 409 -0.07 4.84 20.38
N GLY A 410 0.86 4.01 19.91
CA GLY A 410 1.24 2.77 20.58
C GLY A 410 2.49 2.12 20.01
N TYR A 411 3.23 1.39 20.83
CA TYR A 411 4.41 0.61 20.43
C TYR A 411 4.71 -0.46 21.49
N ILE A 412 5.55 -1.45 21.15
CA ILE A 412 6.01 -2.48 22.08
C ILE A 412 7.51 -2.30 22.39
N GLN A 413 7.89 -2.57 23.64
CA GLN A 413 9.29 -2.72 24.07
C GLN A 413 9.46 -4.06 24.79
N LEU A 414 10.58 -4.73 24.52
CA LEU A 414 10.89 -6.05 25.06
C LEU A 414 12.40 -6.22 25.22
N SER A 415 12.82 -7.11 26.11
CA SER A 415 14.22 -7.46 26.31
C SER A 415 14.72 -8.44 25.23
N ALA A 416 16.04 -8.64 25.15
CA ALA A 416 16.65 -9.59 24.22
C ALA A 416 16.26 -11.07 24.46
N ASN A 417 15.60 -11.37 25.59
CA ASN A 417 15.12 -12.70 25.95
C ASN A 417 13.85 -13.11 25.22
N TRP A 418 13.14 -12.15 24.63
CA TRP A 418 11.98 -12.41 23.78
C TRP A 418 12.44 -12.67 22.36
N LYS A 419 11.91 -13.73 21.74
CA LYS A 419 12.23 -14.13 20.37
C LYS A 419 10.99 -14.02 19.49
N SER A 420 11.15 -13.46 18.29
CA SER A 420 10.08 -13.36 17.31
C SER A 420 9.82 -14.73 16.67
N SER A 421 8.55 -15.03 16.38
CA SER A 421 8.13 -16.22 15.66
C SER A 421 6.79 -15.99 14.94
N SER A 422 6.55 -16.77 13.90
CA SER A 422 5.27 -16.87 13.19
C SER A 422 4.90 -18.33 12.90
N ASN A 423 5.57 -19.30 13.56
CA ASN A 423 5.44 -20.72 13.25
C ASN A 423 4.13 -21.39 13.73
N VAL A 424 3.44 -20.79 14.69
CA VAL A 424 2.14 -21.26 15.18
C VAL A 424 1.10 -20.27 14.66
N SER A 425 0.15 -20.74 13.87
CA SER A 425 -0.90 -19.90 13.28
C SER A 425 -1.83 -19.29 14.34
N GLY A 426 -2.62 -18.30 13.92
CA GLY A 426 -3.54 -17.59 14.81
C GLY A 426 -2.89 -16.43 15.56
N TYR A 427 -1.77 -15.90 15.09
CA TYR A 427 -1.24 -14.62 15.59
C TYR A 427 -1.98 -13.43 14.98
N TYR A 428 -1.88 -12.27 15.61
CA TYR A 428 -2.35 -11.01 15.05
C TYR A 428 -1.24 -10.40 14.18
N GLY A 429 -1.61 -9.81 13.05
CA GLY A 429 -0.65 -9.17 12.15
C GLY A 429 0.38 -10.13 11.56
N SER A 430 1.66 -9.85 11.76
CA SER A 430 2.78 -10.53 11.07
C SER A 430 3.46 -11.63 11.90
N GLY A 431 3.14 -11.76 13.19
CA GLY A 431 3.79 -12.73 14.07
C GLY A 431 3.61 -12.38 15.54
N TYR A 432 4.36 -13.04 16.39
CA TYR A 432 4.32 -12.85 17.84
C TYR A 432 5.72 -12.97 18.45
N TRP A 433 5.89 -12.49 19.67
CA TRP A 433 7.08 -12.74 20.48
C TRP A 433 6.80 -13.81 21.52
N TYR A 434 7.79 -14.63 21.80
CA TYR A 434 7.73 -15.62 22.86
C TYR A 434 8.95 -15.59 23.76
N ALA A 435 8.76 -16.00 25.01
CA ALA A 435 9.82 -16.18 25.97
C ALA A 435 9.49 -17.32 26.95
N PRO A 436 10.48 -18.12 27.39
CA PRO A 436 10.24 -19.12 28.44
C PRO A 436 9.88 -18.44 29.77
N THR A 437 9.11 -19.09 30.63
CA THR A 437 8.88 -18.61 32.00
C THR A 437 10.17 -18.63 32.81
N ALA A 438 10.36 -17.64 33.67
CA ALA A 438 11.41 -17.64 34.69
C ALA A 438 11.04 -16.73 35.86
N GLU A 439 11.63 -16.95 37.03
CA GLU A 439 11.39 -16.14 38.23
C GLU A 439 12.16 -14.82 38.18
N VAL A 440 11.84 -13.99 37.19
CA VAL A 440 12.51 -12.72 36.90
C VAL A 440 11.50 -11.66 36.46
N SER A 441 11.76 -10.42 36.84
CA SER A 441 11.01 -9.24 36.37
C SER A 441 11.37 -8.89 34.93
N ASP A 442 10.88 -9.68 33.98
CA ASP A 442 11.03 -9.47 32.53
C ASP A 442 9.64 -9.61 31.87
N GLY A 443 9.37 -8.79 30.86
CA GLY A 443 8.05 -8.72 30.23
C GLY A 443 8.05 -7.94 28.92
N ALA A 444 7.09 -8.25 28.06
CA ALA A 444 6.82 -7.49 26.85
C ALA A 444 5.87 -6.34 27.18
N ALA A 445 6.34 -5.10 27.04
CA ALA A 445 5.62 -3.89 27.41
C ALA A 445 4.96 -3.24 26.19
N PHE A 446 3.63 -3.32 26.11
CA PHE A 446 2.82 -2.64 25.11
C PHE A 446 2.44 -1.25 25.63
N PHE A 447 3.05 -0.21 25.08
CA PHE A 447 2.77 1.18 25.38
C PHE A 447 1.62 1.70 24.52
N PHE A 448 0.79 2.56 25.10
CA PHE A 448 -0.29 3.24 24.39
C PHE A 448 -0.54 4.63 24.99
N LYS A 449 -0.91 5.59 24.14
CA LYS A 449 -1.13 6.98 24.52
C LYS A 449 -2.61 7.30 24.65
N LEU A 450 -3.01 7.90 25.77
CA LEU A 450 -4.37 8.41 25.98
C LEU A 450 -4.34 9.93 26.09
N ASP A 451 -5.27 10.60 25.43
CA ASP A 451 -5.34 12.08 25.44
C ASP A 451 -5.96 12.62 26.73
N SER A 452 -6.74 11.79 27.42
CA SER A 452 -7.36 12.09 28.72
C SER A 452 -7.35 10.86 29.63
N ALA A 453 -7.43 11.09 30.93
CA ALA A 453 -7.60 10.01 31.90
C ALA A 453 -8.95 9.32 31.69
N GLN A 454 -8.96 7.99 31.73
CA GLN A 454 -10.13 7.17 31.45
C GLN A 454 -9.91 5.72 31.86
N THR A 455 -11.01 5.04 32.18
CA THR A 455 -11.00 3.59 32.34
C THR A 455 -11.10 2.94 30.97
N ARG A 456 -10.18 2.01 30.69
CA ARG A 456 -10.17 1.25 29.43
C ARG A 456 -10.23 -0.23 29.71
N THR A 457 -10.96 -0.95 28.87
CA THR A 457 -10.91 -2.40 28.82
C THR A 457 -9.74 -2.84 27.95
N ILE A 458 -8.96 -3.76 28.48
CA ILE A 458 -7.81 -4.37 27.83
C ILE A 458 -8.21 -5.76 27.36
N ASP A 459 -8.00 -6.03 26.09
CA ASP A 459 -8.04 -7.38 25.53
C ASP A 459 -6.63 -7.78 25.06
N GLY A 460 -6.28 -9.06 25.23
CA GLY A 460 -5.05 -9.67 24.74
C GLY A 460 -5.33 -10.62 23.59
N TRP A 461 -4.38 -10.69 22.65
CA TRP A 461 -4.30 -11.72 21.61
C TRP A 461 -3.06 -12.59 21.85
N TRP A 462 -3.13 -13.87 21.50
CA TRP A 462 -1.99 -14.80 21.53
C TRP A 462 -2.23 -16.01 20.62
N THR A 463 -1.16 -16.75 20.34
CA THR A 463 -1.22 -18.10 19.77
C THR A 463 -1.35 -19.13 20.88
N ALA A 464 -2.33 -20.04 20.78
CA ALA A 464 -2.53 -21.09 21.77
C ALA A 464 -1.62 -22.30 21.52
N GLY A 465 -1.15 -22.93 22.60
CA GLY A 465 -0.31 -24.14 22.53
C GLY A 465 -0.21 -24.88 23.87
N THR A 466 0.07 -26.18 23.84
CA THR A 466 0.15 -27.03 25.05
C THR A 466 1.38 -26.72 25.92
N ASP A 467 2.40 -26.10 25.34
CA ASP A 467 3.62 -25.64 26.00
C ASP A 467 3.49 -24.23 26.61
N ARG A 468 2.37 -23.53 26.36
CA ARG A 468 2.13 -22.18 26.88
C ARG A 468 1.77 -22.20 28.38
N SER A 469 2.00 -21.08 29.04
CA SER A 469 1.59 -20.89 30.42
C SER A 469 0.06 -20.73 30.55
N THR A 470 -0.50 -21.32 31.61
CA THR A 470 -1.91 -21.20 31.97
C THR A 470 -2.23 -20.00 32.86
N SER A 471 -1.21 -19.22 33.26
CA SER A 471 -1.36 -18.14 34.25
C SER A 471 -0.51 -16.91 33.90
N VAL A 472 -0.59 -16.45 32.65
CA VAL A 472 0.17 -15.29 32.17
C VAL A 472 -0.46 -13.99 32.70
N SER A 473 0.33 -13.19 33.41
CA SER A 473 -0.10 -11.89 33.92
C SER A 473 0.09 -10.77 32.91
N PHE A 474 -0.97 -10.02 32.67
CA PHE A 474 -0.99 -8.76 31.95
C PHE A 474 -1.11 -7.65 32.99
N VAL A 475 0.00 -6.99 33.31
CA VAL A 475 0.08 -5.99 34.37
C VAL A 475 -0.08 -4.59 33.78
N ALA A 476 -1.05 -3.84 34.27
CA ALA A 476 -1.37 -2.49 33.80
C ALA A 476 -0.64 -1.42 34.62
N PHE A 477 -0.02 -0.46 33.92
CA PHE A 477 0.63 0.70 34.52
C PHE A 477 0.10 1.99 33.91
N ASN A 478 -0.09 3.02 34.74
CA ASN A 478 -0.47 4.36 34.29
C ASN A 478 0.75 5.17 33.77
N ALA A 479 0.52 6.40 33.34
CA ALA A 479 1.57 7.26 32.80
C ALA A 479 2.58 7.78 33.84
N ALA A 480 2.25 7.72 35.14
CA ALA A 480 3.19 7.99 36.22
C ALA A 480 4.09 6.77 36.53
N GLY A 481 3.79 5.60 35.96
CA GLY A 481 4.49 4.35 36.23
C GLY A 481 3.90 3.54 37.38
N ASP A 482 2.77 3.94 37.95
CA ASP A 482 2.10 3.19 39.02
C ASP A 482 1.38 1.98 38.44
N ARG A 483 1.45 0.84 39.16
CA ARG A 483 0.64 -0.34 38.84
C ARG A 483 -0.83 -0.07 39.18
N VAL A 484 -1.69 -0.11 38.18
CA VAL A 484 -3.14 0.18 38.31
C VAL A 484 -4.01 -1.09 38.26
N GLY A 485 -3.43 -2.24 37.97
CA GLY A 485 -4.12 -3.52 38.04
C GLY A 485 -3.40 -4.64 37.30
N GLU A 486 -4.01 -5.82 37.28
CA GLU A 486 -3.57 -6.94 36.45
C GLU A 486 -4.75 -7.81 36.04
N GLY A 487 -4.58 -8.53 34.93
CA GLY A 487 -5.42 -9.66 34.56
C GLY A 487 -4.56 -10.88 34.28
N VAL A 488 -5.05 -12.08 34.59
CA VAL A 488 -4.34 -13.34 34.37
C VAL A 488 -5.09 -14.15 33.33
N VAL A 489 -4.38 -14.63 32.31
CA VAL A 489 -4.97 -15.40 31.21
C VAL A 489 -4.30 -16.76 31.04
N ASN A 490 -5.08 -17.72 30.53
CA ASN A 490 -4.58 -19.01 30.10
C ASN A 490 -4.25 -18.98 28.60
N GLN A 491 -2.97 -19.08 28.26
CA GLN A 491 -2.52 -19.08 26.86
C GLN A 491 -2.51 -20.48 26.21
N THR A 492 -2.91 -21.55 26.90
CA THR A 492 -3.09 -22.86 26.28
C THR A 492 -4.38 -22.98 25.48
N ALA A 493 -5.28 -22.00 25.59
CA ALA A 493 -6.58 -21.99 24.95
C ALA A 493 -6.91 -20.60 24.42
N ASN A 494 -7.99 -20.50 23.63
CA ASN A 494 -8.56 -19.23 23.17
C ASN A 494 -7.60 -18.31 22.39
N GLY A 495 -6.53 -18.85 21.81
CA GLY A 495 -5.67 -18.10 20.88
C GLY A 495 -6.37 -17.79 19.56
N GLY A 496 -5.83 -16.86 18.77
CA GLY A 496 -6.43 -16.47 17.49
C GLY A 496 -7.70 -15.62 17.61
N LYS A 497 -7.94 -15.01 18.78
CA LYS A 497 -9.04 -14.07 19.03
C LYS A 497 -8.70 -13.10 20.14
N TRP A 498 -9.47 -12.01 20.24
CA TRP A 498 -9.39 -11.06 21.34
C TRP A 498 -10.02 -11.65 22.61
N ASN A 499 -9.26 -11.66 23.70
CA ASN A 499 -9.72 -12.12 25.01
C ASN A 499 -9.63 -10.98 26.01
N GLN A 500 -10.73 -10.68 26.69
CA GLN A 500 -10.74 -9.64 27.70
C GLN A 500 -9.84 -10.03 28.88
N VAL A 501 -8.89 -9.16 29.19
CA VAL A 501 -7.94 -9.29 30.29
C VAL A 501 -8.48 -8.61 31.55
N GLY A 502 -9.00 -7.39 31.41
CA GLY A 502 -9.48 -6.59 32.53
C GLY A 502 -9.83 -5.17 32.13
N SER A 503 -10.36 -4.39 33.07
CA SER A 503 -10.57 -2.94 32.88
C SER A 503 -9.84 -2.19 33.97
N PHE A 504 -9.08 -1.16 33.57
CA PHE A 504 -8.18 -0.44 34.47
C PHE A 504 -8.30 1.07 34.25
N ALA A 505 -8.10 1.82 35.33
CA ALA A 505 -8.09 3.28 35.29
C ALA A 505 -6.70 3.77 34.86
N PHE A 506 -6.64 4.44 33.72
CA PHE A 506 -5.42 5.01 33.15
C PHE A 506 -5.46 6.54 33.22
N THR A 507 -4.28 7.15 33.22
CA THR A 507 -4.12 8.61 33.18
C THR A 507 -3.91 9.08 31.75
N ALA A 508 -4.04 10.39 31.51
CA ALA A 508 -3.58 10.98 30.26
C ALA A 508 -2.06 10.75 30.10
N GLY A 509 -1.59 10.60 28.85
CA GLY A 509 -0.20 10.30 28.52
C GLY A 509 0.05 8.84 28.15
N TRP A 510 1.32 8.43 28.25
CA TRP A 510 1.80 7.10 27.86
C TRP A 510 1.61 6.09 28.98
N ASN A 511 0.67 5.16 28.80
CA ASN A 511 0.40 4.05 29.70
C ASN A 511 1.00 2.77 29.11
N LYS A 512 1.05 1.67 29.89
CA LYS A 512 1.52 0.38 29.36
C LYS A 512 0.82 -0.84 29.96
N ILE A 513 0.73 -1.89 29.15
CA ILE A 513 0.41 -3.26 29.60
C ILE A 513 1.67 -4.10 29.45
N VAL A 514 2.09 -4.75 30.54
CA VAL A 514 3.25 -5.64 30.55
C VAL A 514 2.78 -7.09 30.60
N VAL A 515 3.06 -7.85 29.54
CA VAL A 515 2.88 -9.31 29.51
C VAL A 515 4.09 -9.93 30.20
N SER A 516 3.91 -10.39 31.43
CA SER A 516 4.99 -10.88 32.30
C SER A 516 5.34 -12.34 32.01
N ARG A 517 6.64 -12.65 32.01
CA ARG A 517 7.16 -14.03 32.05
C ARG A 517 7.55 -14.50 33.45
N TRP A 518 7.20 -13.74 34.50
CA TRP A 518 7.54 -14.09 35.89
C TRP A 518 6.70 -15.28 36.36
N GLN A 519 7.22 -16.48 36.22
CA GLN A 519 6.65 -17.72 36.74
C GLN A 519 7.75 -18.78 36.92
N ALA A 520 7.45 -19.88 37.62
CA ALA A 520 8.32 -21.04 37.66
C ALA A 520 8.71 -21.49 36.23
N PRO A 521 9.98 -21.84 35.97
CA PRO A 521 10.42 -22.32 34.66
C PRO A 521 9.65 -23.56 34.18
N GLY A 522 9.54 -23.70 32.86
CA GLY A 522 8.96 -24.91 32.23
C GLY A 522 7.78 -24.68 31.28
N LYS A 523 7.40 -23.42 31.05
CA LYS A 523 6.38 -23.02 30.08
C LYS A 523 6.87 -21.88 29.19
N VAL A 524 6.07 -21.52 28.19
CA VAL A 524 6.30 -20.38 27.29
C VAL A 524 5.20 -19.33 27.46
N VAL A 525 5.56 -18.05 27.38
CA VAL A 525 4.64 -16.91 27.35
C VAL A 525 4.69 -16.25 25.98
N ILE A 526 3.53 -15.88 25.45
CA ILE A 526 3.32 -15.23 24.16
C ILE A 526 2.90 -13.77 24.35
N ALA A 527 3.54 -12.87 23.61
CA ALA A 527 3.19 -11.47 23.48
C ALA A 527 2.96 -11.16 22.01
N ASP A 528 1.71 -10.92 21.62
CA ASP A 528 1.28 -10.86 20.22
C ASP A 528 0.56 -9.53 19.91
N ALA A 529 -0.56 -9.25 20.56
CA ALA A 529 -1.16 -7.92 20.45
C ALA A 529 -2.01 -7.57 21.68
N VAL A 530 -2.15 -6.28 21.93
CA VAL A 530 -3.03 -5.72 22.96
C VAL A 530 -4.00 -4.74 22.33
N ARG A 531 -5.26 -4.81 22.74
CA ARG A 531 -6.33 -3.92 22.31
C ARG A 531 -6.91 -3.19 23.52
N ILE A 532 -6.90 -1.87 23.44
CA ILE A 532 -7.39 -0.93 24.46
C ILE A 532 -8.69 -0.35 23.92
N ARG A 533 -9.81 -0.46 24.63
CA ARG A 533 -11.12 0.05 24.19
C ARG A 533 -11.88 0.75 25.30
#